data_AF-A0A849R0F0-F1
#
_entry.id   AF-A0A849R0F0-F1
#
_cell.length_a   1.000
_cell.length_b   1.000
_cell.length_c   1.000
_cell.angle_alpha   90.00
_cell.angle_beta   90.00
_cell.angle_gamma   90.00
#
_symmetry.space_group_name_H-M   'P 1'
#
loop_
_entity.id
_entity.type
_entity.pdbx_description
1 polymer ?
#
loop_
_entity_poly.entity_id
_entity_poly.type
_entity_poly.pdbx_seq_one_letter_code
_entity_poly.pdbx_strand_id
1 'polypeptide(L)' 'MGIRVKARYENEVLKPLEKLDLKEGVNVELIIAGSLAKDFRGALKLENAELIEEIAESDELL' A
#
# COMPACT_ATOMS: atom_id res chain seq x y z
N MET A 1 4.55 -13.43 9.27
CA MET A 1 4.33 -12.06 9.78
C MET A 1 5.25 -11.14 9.00
N GLY A 2 4.70 -10.11 8.36
CA GLY A 2 5.47 -9.09 7.64
C GLY A 2 5.20 -7.71 8.24
N ILE A 3 6.08 -6.75 7.97
CA ILE A 3 5.89 -5.35 8.36
C ILE A 3 5.40 -4.55 7.15
N ARG A 4 4.44 -3.65 7.33
CA ARG A 4 4.06 -2.68 6.30
C ARG A 4 5.00 -1.48 6.38
N VAL A 5 5.70 -1.18 5.30
CA VAL A 5 6.64 -0.05 5.22
C VAL A 5 6.10 0.97 4.25
N LYS A 6 5.92 2.21 4.70
CA LYS A 6 5.63 3.34 3.81
C LYS A 6 6.92 3.81 3.16
N ALA A 7 6.90 3.95 1.84
CA ALA A 7 8.03 4.38 1.05
C ALA A 7 7.59 5.36 -0.04
N ARG A 8 8.52 6.22 -0.46
CA ARG A 8 8.35 7.10 -1.60
C ARG A 8 9.13 6.57 -2.79
N TYR A 9 8.49 6.54 -3.95
CA TYR A 9 9.14 6.20 -5.21
C TYR A 9 9.67 7.48 -5.88
N GLU A 10 10.98 7.63 -5.94
CA GLU A 10 11.65 8.78 -6.55
C GLU A 10 12.91 8.34 -7.29
N ASN A 11 13.14 8.88 -8.49
CA ASN A 11 14.29 8.55 -9.34
C ASN A 11 14.47 7.02 -9.50
N GLU A 12 13.35 6.32 -9.72
CA GLU A 12 13.32 4.87 -9.92
C GLU A 12 13.74 4.03 -8.69
N VAL A 13 13.75 4.63 -7.50
CA VAL A 13 14.13 3.98 -6.24
C VAL A 13 13.03 4.14 -5.19
N LEU A 14 12.71 3.03 -4.48
CA LEU A 14 11.86 3.06 -3.29
C LEU A 14 12.68 3.47 -2.07
N LYS A 15 12.33 4.61 -1.47
CA LYS A 15 12.96 5.15 -0.25
C LYS A 15 11.97 5.04 0.91
N PRO A 16 12.26 4.29 1.98
CA PRO A 16 11.36 4.22 3.12
C PRO A 16 11.25 5.60 3.79
N LEU A 17 10.07 5.93 4.30
CA LEU A 17 9.82 7.21 5.00
C LEU A 17 10.47 7.22 6.40
N GLU A 18 10.72 6.04 6.95
CA GLU A 18 11.33 5.82 8.26
C GLU A 18 12.49 4.83 8.13
N LYS A 19 13.41 4.87 9.10
CA LYS A 19 14.54 3.95 9.11
C LYS A 19 14.06 2.51 9.34
N LEU A 20 14.57 1.57 8.55
CA LEU A 20 14.35 0.15 8.73
C LEU A 20 15.54 -0.46 9.46
N ASP A 21 15.31 -1.11 10.60
CA ASP A 21 16.34 -1.83 11.35
C ASP A 21 16.61 -3.23 10.74
N LEU A 22 16.89 -3.25 9.44
CA LEU A 22 17.25 -4.45 8.68
C LEU A 22 18.78 -4.61 8.65
N LYS A 23 19.25 -5.86 8.62
CA LYS A 23 20.67 -6.14 8.40
C LYS A 23 21.05 -5.81 6.97
N GLU A 24 22.26 -5.29 6.79
CA GLU A 24 22.81 -5.00 5.46
C GLU A 24 22.86 -6.27 4.60
N GLY A 25 22.52 -6.15 3.31
CA GLY A 25 22.50 -7.26 2.35
C GLY A 25 21.31 -8.22 2.46
N VAL A 26 20.32 -7.94 3.32
CA VAL A 26 19.10 -8.75 3.40
C VAL A 26 18.21 -8.52 2.19
N ASN A 27 17.78 -9.62 1.56
CA ASN A 27 16.74 -9.59 0.52
C ASN A 27 15.37 -9.46 1.18
N VAL A 28 14.53 -8.60 0.60
CA VAL A 28 13.14 -8.41 1.01
C VAL A 28 12.22 -8.60 -0.18
N GLU A 29 11.02 -9.09 0.08
CA GLU A 29 9.95 -9.18 -0.92
C GLU A 29 9.04 -7.96 -0.80
N LEU A 30 8.67 -7.37 -1.92
CA LEU A 30 7.81 -6.19 -1.98
C LEU A 30 6.44 -6.59 -2.51
N ILE A 31 5.40 -6.18 -1.79
CA ILE A 31 4.02 -6.28 -2.26
C ILE A 31 3.59 -4.89 -2.70
N ILE A 32 3.39 -4.71 -4.00
CA ILE A 32 2.79 -3.50 -4.56
C ILE A 32 1.28 -3.71 -4.56
N ALA A 33 0.57 -3.05 -3.65
CA ALA A 33 -0.89 -3.07 -3.65
C ALA A 33 -1.40 -2.36 -4.91
N GLY A 34 -2.23 -3.05 -5.69
CA GLY A 34 -3.03 -2.41 -6.73
C GLY A 34 -4.17 -1.60 -6.10
N SER A 35 -4.66 -0.59 -6.81
CA SER A 35 -5.84 0.16 -6.36
C SER A 35 -7.09 -0.72 -6.47
N LEU A 36 -7.73 -0.99 -5.33
CA LEU A 36 -9.03 -1.69 -5.29
C LEU A 36 -10.13 -0.88 -6.00
N ALA A 37 -9.98 0.44 -6.12
CA ALA A 37 -10.91 1.27 -6.88
C ALA A 37 -10.98 0.87 -8.36
N LYS A 38 -9.93 0.26 -8.92
CA LYS A 38 -9.96 -0.31 -10.27
C LYS A 38 -10.86 -1.54 -10.36
N ASP A 39 -10.83 -2.39 -9.33
CA ASP A 39 -11.59 -3.64 -9.29
C ASP A 39 -13.06 -3.41 -8.89
N PHE A 40 -13.34 -2.38 -8.06
CA PHE A 40 -14.69 -2.02 -7.62
C PHE A 40 -15.41 -1.00 -8.50
N ARG A 41 -14.75 -0.44 -9.52
CA ARG A 41 -15.27 0.64 -10.41
C ARG A 41 -16.63 0.33 -11.06
N GLY A 42 -17.01 -0.95 -11.16
CA GLY A 42 -18.32 -1.39 -11.68
C GLY A 42 -19.29 -1.94 -10.64
N ALA A 43 -18.84 -2.31 -9.44
CA ALA A 43 -19.67 -2.94 -8.41
C ALA A 43 -20.21 -1.94 -7.38
N LEU A 44 -19.45 -0.87 -7.12
CA LEU A 44 -19.83 0.20 -6.21
C LEU A 44 -19.98 1.49 -7.01
N LYS A 45 -21.21 2.02 -7.13
CA LYS A 45 -21.44 3.37 -7.66
C LYS A 45 -20.95 4.41 -6.63
N LEU A 46 -19.65 4.44 -6.41
CA LEU A 46 -18.99 5.39 -5.53
C LEU A 46 -18.06 6.22 -6.40
N GLU A 47 -18.37 7.51 -6.52
CA GLU A 47 -17.66 8.44 -7.42
C GLU A 47 -16.37 8.99 -6.79
N ASN A 48 -16.13 8.71 -5.50
CA ASN A 48 -15.00 9.24 -4.75
C ASN A 48 -13.95 8.15 -4.47
N ALA A 49 -12.80 8.24 -5.16
CA ALA A 49 -11.69 7.29 -5.04
C ALA A 49 -11.01 7.32 -3.66
N GLU A 50 -10.89 8.49 -3.03
CA GLU A 50 -10.26 8.61 -1.70
C GLU A 50 -11.07 7.86 -0.64
N LEU A 51 -12.40 7.99 -0.69
CA LEU A 51 -13.30 7.28 0.23
C LEU A 51 -13.24 5.75 0.02
N ILE A 52 -13.03 5.29 -1.21
CA ILE A 52 -12.90 3.85 -1.50
C ILE A 52 -11.61 3.28 -0.90
N GLU A 53 -10.50 4.00 -1.04
CA GLU A 53 -9.23 3.57 -0.45
C GLU A 53 -9.29 3.62 1.08
N GLU A 54 -9.93 4.64 1.65
CA GLU A 54 -10.16 4.73 3.10
C GLU A 54 -10.99 3.55 3.64
N ILE A 55 -12.08 3.17 2.96
CA ILE A 55 -12.90 2.00 3.34
C ILE A 55 -12.09 0.70 3.21
N ALA A 56 -11.25 0.56 2.18
CA ALA A 56 -10.45 -0.63 1.97
C ALA A 56 -9.29 -0.77 2.97
N GLU A 57 -8.77 0.35 3.46
CA GLU A 57 -7.72 0.39 4.47
C GLU A 57 -8.27 0.31 5.91
N SER A 58 -9.58 0.45 6.11
CA SER A 58 -10.17 0.32 7.44
C SER A 58 -10.22 -1.15 7.89
N ASP A 59 -9.55 -1.44 9.00
CA ASP A 59 -9.52 -2.79 9.61
C ASP A 59 -10.84 -3.12 10.37
N GLU A 60 -11.93 -2.39 10.16
CA GLU A 60 -13.22 -2.57 10.88
C GLU A 60 -14.07 -3.77 10.39
N LEU A 61 -13.54 -4.60 9.50
CA LEU A 61 -14.19 -5.83 9.03
C LEU A 61 -13.42 -7.11 9.41
N LEU A 62 -12.91 -7.17 10.64
CA LEU A 62 -12.46 -8.41 11.30
C LEU A 62 -13.40 -8.82 12.45
#